data_AF-A0A8H9N3G7-F1
#
_entry.id   AF-A0A8H9N3G7-F1
#
_cell.length_a   1.000
_cell.length_b   1.000
_cell.length_c   1.000
_cell.angle_alpha   90.00
_cell.angle_beta   90.00
_cell.angle_gamma   90.00
#
_symmetry.space_group_name_H-M   'P 1'
#
loop_
_entity.id
_entity.type
_entity.pdbx_description
1 polymer ?
#
loop_
_entity_poly.entity_id
_entity_poly.type
_entity_poly.pdbx_seq_one_letter_code
_entity_poly.pdbx_strand_id
1 'polypeptide(L)'
;MSFDYSKFISPYLESLSSSQKGTSEFKKATSLLAQNVKIRDPEALAAYSILQLEGTIVERKAPEAKKRLTNEALGAKPVFSAFMLGVLSSQGLFDYEIDHVFAEKNLRKVALTENVGDKEKPYVKEAAYLMSQYYLSGEHFEQDKVEAKRFLDIAVMYGEPKSLALMGEILLYGAESVFGDMVEPDIPKAMEYLGISIESGLEGGAEILVKFHLKEAFRLSSKMSDKVFSDMVESKLSHIAWRL
;
A
#
# COMPACT_ATOMS: atom_id res chain seq x y z
N MET A 1 -0.05 -12.47 -3.73
CA MET A 1 0.57 -11.67 -2.64
C MET A 1 -0.43 -11.62 -1.49
N SER A 2 -0.10 -12.09 -0.29
CA SER A 2 -1.02 -11.99 0.86
C SER A 2 -0.98 -10.56 1.38
N PHE A 3 -2.10 -9.85 1.30
CA PHE A 3 -2.20 -8.49 1.83
C PHE A 3 -2.36 -8.55 3.35
N ASP A 4 -1.52 -7.80 4.05
CA ASP A 4 -1.59 -7.68 5.49
C ASP A 4 -2.49 -6.51 5.87
N TYR A 5 -3.80 -6.78 6.00
CA TYR A 5 -4.76 -5.75 6.41
C TYR A 5 -4.54 -5.27 7.85
N SER A 6 -3.72 -5.96 8.66
CA SER A 6 -3.39 -5.53 10.02
C SER A 6 -2.52 -4.27 10.07
N LYS A 7 -2.03 -3.80 8.91
CA LYS A 7 -1.35 -2.50 8.77
C LYS A 7 -2.32 -1.33 8.57
N PHE A 8 -3.57 -1.61 8.21
CA PHE A 8 -4.57 -0.59 7.86
C PHE A 8 -5.74 -0.61 8.84
N ILE A 9 -5.39 -0.62 10.11
CA ILE A 9 -6.35 -0.72 11.19
C ILE A 9 -6.78 0.70 11.59
N SER A 10 -8.07 0.91 11.81
CA SER A 10 -8.55 2.15 12.44
C SER A 10 -7.96 2.30 13.84
N PRO A 11 -7.83 3.52 14.40
CA PRO A 11 -7.32 3.71 15.76
C PRO A 11 -8.07 2.88 16.82
N TYR A 12 -9.34 2.56 16.55
CA TYR A 12 -10.12 1.68 17.41
C TYR A 12 -9.61 0.24 17.43
N LEU A 13 -9.39 -0.40 16.27
CA LEU A 13 -8.89 -1.76 16.30
C LEU A 13 -7.40 -1.82 16.63
N GLU A 14 -6.61 -0.78 16.34
CA GLU A 14 -5.20 -0.71 16.72
C GLU A 14 -5.08 -0.72 18.24
N SER A 15 -5.84 0.16 18.92
CA SER A 15 -5.89 0.21 20.38
C SER A 15 -6.39 -1.10 21.01
N LEU A 16 -7.25 -1.85 20.31
CA LEU A 16 -7.72 -3.14 20.78
C LEU A 16 -6.67 -4.23 20.59
N SER A 17 -6.04 -4.32 19.40
CA SER A 17 -5.01 -5.31 19.08
C SER A 17 -3.74 -5.14 19.90
N SER A 18 -3.41 -3.90 20.27
CA SER A 18 -2.24 -3.60 21.11
C SER A 18 -2.48 -3.86 22.60
N SER A 19 -3.72 -4.17 23.00
CA SER A 19 -4.09 -4.33 24.41
C SER A 19 -4.41 -5.79 24.74
N GLN A 20 -3.94 -6.27 25.90
CA GLN A 20 -4.23 -7.62 26.33
C GLN A 20 -5.66 -7.71 26.87
N LYS A 21 -6.42 -8.71 26.41
CA LYS A 21 -7.81 -8.95 26.84
C LYS A 21 -7.89 -9.05 28.37
N GLY A 22 -8.79 -8.25 28.95
CA GLY A 22 -9.02 -8.20 30.40
C GLY A 22 -8.28 -7.08 31.14
N THR A 23 -7.30 -6.41 30.51
CA THR A 23 -6.59 -5.29 31.14
C THR A 23 -7.42 -4.00 31.20
N SER A 24 -6.91 -3.00 31.93
CA SER A 24 -7.56 -1.70 32.06
C SER A 24 -7.62 -0.96 30.71
N GLU A 25 -6.58 -1.13 29.90
CA GLU A 25 -6.40 -0.52 28.58
C GLU A 25 -7.42 -1.10 27.60
N PHE A 26 -7.58 -2.43 27.59
CA PHE A 26 -8.59 -3.10 26.76
C PHE A 26 -10.01 -2.64 27.11
N LYS A 27 -10.32 -2.48 28.41
CA LYS A 27 -11.63 -1.97 28.87
C LYS A 27 -11.86 -0.52 28.43
N LYS A 28 -10.83 0.33 28.46
CA LYS A 28 -10.91 1.70 27.95
C LYS A 28 -11.13 1.72 26.43
N ALA A 29 -10.39 0.93 25.67
CA ALA A 29 -10.50 0.83 24.21
C ALA A 29 -11.90 0.37 23.77
N THR A 30 -12.42 -0.70 24.38
CA THR A 30 -13.78 -1.20 24.13
C THR A 30 -14.87 -0.19 24.52
N SER A 31 -14.70 0.53 25.65
CA SER A 31 -15.64 1.58 26.07
C SER A 31 -15.65 2.76 25.10
N LEU A 32 -14.48 3.19 24.64
CA LEU A 32 -14.35 4.27 23.65
C LEU A 32 -15.00 3.88 22.32
N LEU A 33 -14.76 2.67 21.82
CA LEU A 33 -15.41 2.16 20.62
C LEU A 33 -16.94 2.15 20.79
N ALA A 34 -17.45 1.60 21.90
CA ALA A 34 -18.88 1.54 22.17
C ALA A 34 -19.53 2.94 22.24
N GLN A 35 -18.86 3.92 22.84
CA GLN A 35 -19.32 5.31 22.87
C GLN A 35 -19.42 5.90 21.47
N ASN A 36 -18.41 5.68 20.62
CA ASN A 36 -18.38 6.21 19.27
C ASN A 36 -19.38 5.51 18.33
N VAL A 37 -19.59 4.19 18.51
CA VAL A 37 -20.68 3.45 17.85
C VAL A 37 -22.04 4.03 18.22
N LYS A 38 -22.26 4.41 19.49
CA LYS A 38 -23.54 4.99 19.96
C LYS A 38 -23.85 6.33 19.29
N ILE A 39 -22.85 7.17 19.06
CA ILE A 39 -23.01 8.45 18.34
C ILE A 39 -22.92 8.30 16.82
N ARG A 40 -22.82 7.05 16.32
CA ARG A 40 -22.76 6.70 14.89
C ARG A 40 -21.57 7.32 14.16
N ASP A 41 -20.42 7.35 14.81
CA ASP A 41 -19.16 7.64 14.12
C ASP A 41 -18.91 6.57 13.02
N PRO A 42 -18.75 6.96 11.74
CA PRO A 42 -18.66 6.00 10.63
C PRO A 42 -17.49 5.03 10.77
N GLU A 43 -16.34 5.53 11.23
CA GLU A 43 -15.13 4.72 11.41
C GLU A 43 -15.30 3.72 12.56
N ALA A 44 -15.88 4.14 13.69
CA ALA A 44 -16.23 3.25 14.79
C ALA A 44 -17.26 2.18 14.37
N LEU A 45 -18.26 2.53 13.56
CA LEU A 45 -19.24 1.57 13.06
C LEU A 45 -18.60 0.53 12.16
N ALA A 46 -17.72 0.95 11.25
CA ALA A 46 -16.96 0.05 10.39
C ALA A 46 -16.02 -0.84 11.21
N ALA A 47 -15.28 -0.28 12.16
CA ALA A 47 -14.40 -1.03 13.06
C ALA A 47 -15.18 -2.10 13.84
N TYR A 48 -16.31 -1.71 14.42
CA TYR A 48 -17.18 -2.64 15.13
C TYR A 48 -17.72 -3.75 14.21
N SER A 49 -18.07 -3.43 12.96
CA SER A 49 -18.42 -4.44 11.95
C SER A 49 -17.27 -5.43 11.72
N ILE A 50 -16.01 -4.97 11.58
CA ILE A 50 -14.86 -5.86 11.44
C ILE A 50 -14.72 -6.80 12.64
N LEU A 51 -14.86 -6.29 13.87
CA LEU A 51 -14.81 -7.14 15.07
C LEU A 51 -15.94 -8.17 15.11
N GLN A 52 -17.14 -7.81 14.63
CA GLN A 52 -18.28 -8.74 14.53
C GLN A 52 -18.11 -9.77 13.41
N LEU A 53 -17.33 -9.47 12.37
CA LEU A 53 -16.95 -10.42 11.34
C LEU A 53 -15.95 -11.45 11.88
N GLU A 54 -14.96 -10.98 12.63
CA GLU A 54 -13.89 -11.79 13.21
C GLU A 54 -14.38 -12.67 14.37
N GLY A 55 -15.17 -12.12 15.30
CA GLY A 55 -15.76 -12.87 16.41
C GLY A 55 -14.86 -13.14 17.61
N THR A 56 -13.66 -12.54 17.67
CA THR A 56 -12.67 -12.77 18.74
C THR A 56 -12.88 -11.88 19.98
N ILE A 57 -13.25 -10.62 19.73
CA ILE A 57 -13.44 -9.58 20.76
C ILE A 57 -14.93 -9.38 21.09
N VAL A 58 -15.79 -9.41 20.07
CA VAL A 58 -17.24 -9.28 20.22
C VAL A 58 -17.94 -10.51 19.64
N GLU A 59 -19.20 -10.73 20.01
CA GLU A 59 -20.02 -11.80 19.44
C GLU A 59 -20.06 -11.70 17.91
N ARG A 60 -19.72 -12.81 17.24
CA ARG A 60 -19.72 -12.89 15.78
C ARG A 60 -21.14 -12.72 15.23
N LYS A 61 -21.35 -11.72 14.36
CA LYS A 61 -22.64 -11.41 13.71
C LYS A 61 -22.41 -11.06 12.24
N ALA A 62 -21.91 -12.04 11.49
CA ALA A 62 -21.40 -11.80 10.14
C ALA A 62 -22.44 -11.18 9.19
N PRO A 63 -23.69 -11.67 9.06
CA PRO A 63 -24.68 -11.08 8.15
C PRO A 63 -24.96 -9.59 8.45
N GLU A 64 -25.16 -9.24 9.72
CA GLU A 64 -25.43 -7.87 10.17
C GLU A 64 -24.22 -6.96 10.01
N ALA A 65 -23.03 -7.48 10.29
CA ALA A 65 -21.77 -6.77 10.17
C ALA A 65 -21.47 -6.42 8.72
N LYS A 66 -21.62 -7.38 7.79
CA LYS A 66 -21.49 -7.17 6.34
C LYS A 66 -22.46 -6.10 5.84
N LYS A 67 -23.75 -6.25 6.18
CA LYS A 67 -24.80 -5.29 5.79
C LYS A 67 -24.47 -3.88 6.27
N ARG A 68 -24.03 -3.73 7.52
CA ARG A 68 -23.66 -2.43 8.08
C ARG A 68 -22.44 -1.85 7.37
N LEU A 69 -21.38 -2.63 7.20
CA LEU A 69 -20.15 -2.16 6.55
C LEU A 69 -20.44 -1.67 5.12
N THR A 70 -21.26 -2.40 4.36
CA THR A 70 -21.76 -1.99 3.04
C THR A 70 -22.53 -0.68 3.09
N ASN A 71 -23.44 -0.51 4.06
CA ASN A 71 -24.21 0.73 4.21
C ASN A 71 -23.31 1.94 4.54
N GLU A 72 -22.31 1.76 5.41
CA GLU A 72 -21.36 2.84 5.74
C GLU A 72 -20.50 3.23 4.53
N ALA A 73 -20.11 2.27 3.69
CA ALA A 73 -19.38 2.55 2.45
C ALA A 73 -20.21 3.31 1.40
N LEU A 74 -21.55 3.32 1.53
CA LEU A 74 -22.46 4.13 0.73
C LEU A 74 -22.69 5.54 1.32
N GLY A 75 -22.26 5.78 2.56
CA GLY A 75 -22.45 7.06 3.27
C GLY A 75 -21.55 8.20 2.79
N ALA A 76 -21.65 9.34 3.48
CA ALA A 76 -20.98 10.59 3.12
C ALA A 76 -19.46 10.58 3.35
N LYS A 77 -18.95 9.76 4.30
CA LYS A 77 -17.51 9.62 4.60
C LYS A 77 -17.08 8.16 4.53
N PRO A 78 -17.08 7.56 3.34
CA PRO A 78 -17.00 6.12 3.20
C PRO A 78 -15.58 5.57 3.24
N VAL A 79 -14.54 6.40 3.40
CA VAL A 79 -13.13 6.05 3.12
C VAL A 79 -12.72 4.73 3.76
N PHE A 80 -12.78 4.63 5.10
CA PHE A 80 -12.36 3.42 5.81
C PHE A 80 -13.25 2.21 5.46
N SER A 81 -14.58 2.36 5.49
CA SER A 81 -15.51 1.28 5.16
C SER A 81 -15.37 0.76 3.73
N ALA A 82 -15.22 1.65 2.75
CA ALA A 82 -15.02 1.29 1.34
C ALA A 82 -13.65 0.63 1.16
N PHE A 83 -12.60 1.14 1.81
CA PHE A 83 -11.29 0.51 1.77
C PHE A 83 -11.35 -0.93 2.29
N MET A 84 -11.97 -1.13 3.45
CA MET A 84 -12.14 -2.46 4.03
C MET A 84 -12.95 -3.39 3.12
N LEU A 85 -14.08 -2.94 2.57
CA LEU A 85 -14.84 -3.76 1.60
C LEU A 85 -14.00 -4.14 0.38
N GLY A 86 -13.23 -3.19 -0.14
CA GLY A 86 -12.28 -3.41 -1.21
C GLY A 86 -11.33 -4.57 -0.93
N VAL A 87 -10.61 -4.46 0.20
CA VAL A 87 -9.65 -5.46 0.66
C VAL A 87 -10.32 -6.81 0.92
N LEU A 88 -11.41 -6.84 1.69
CA LEU A 88 -12.09 -8.07 2.08
C LEU A 88 -12.63 -8.86 0.88
N SER A 89 -13.28 -8.17 -0.06
CA SER A 89 -13.80 -8.78 -1.29
C SER A 89 -12.70 -9.19 -2.26
N SER A 90 -11.55 -8.51 -2.27
CA SER A 90 -10.43 -8.93 -3.14
C SER A 90 -9.81 -10.27 -2.72
N GLN A 91 -9.88 -10.60 -1.43
CA GLN A 91 -9.17 -11.74 -0.84
C GLN A 91 -10.09 -12.84 -0.31
N GLY A 92 -11.41 -12.63 -0.33
CA GLY A 92 -12.38 -13.57 0.21
C GLY A 92 -12.27 -13.73 1.73
N LEU A 93 -11.99 -12.64 2.46
CA LEU A 93 -11.82 -12.65 3.91
C LEU A 93 -13.15 -12.53 4.64
N PHE A 94 -13.24 -13.10 5.85
CA PHE A 94 -14.42 -13.03 6.72
C PHE A 94 -15.75 -13.41 6.04
N ASP A 95 -15.72 -14.55 5.35
CA ASP A 95 -16.83 -15.11 4.55
C ASP A 95 -17.26 -14.23 3.36
N TYR A 96 -16.54 -13.18 2.99
CA TYR A 96 -16.79 -12.52 1.71
C TYR A 96 -16.43 -13.47 0.57
N GLU A 97 -17.26 -13.53 -0.45
CA GLU A 97 -16.86 -14.17 -1.70
C GLU A 97 -15.84 -13.27 -2.41
N ILE A 98 -14.90 -13.89 -3.13
CA ILE A 98 -13.95 -13.14 -3.95
C ILE A 98 -14.73 -12.46 -5.07
N ASP A 99 -14.73 -11.12 -5.05
CA ASP A 99 -15.39 -10.28 -6.05
C ASP A 99 -14.47 -9.11 -6.40
N HIS A 100 -13.67 -9.29 -7.44
CA HIS A 100 -12.71 -8.28 -7.88
C HIS A 100 -13.40 -7.04 -8.43
N VAL A 101 -14.56 -7.14 -9.08
CA VAL A 101 -15.29 -5.98 -9.62
C VAL A 101 -15.83 -5.12 -8.48
N PHE A 102 -16.40 -5.73 -7.45
CA PHE A 102 -16.83 -5.02 -6.25
C PHE A 102 -15.65 -4.44 -5.48
N ALA A 103 -14.53 -5.17 -5.38
CA ALA A 103 -13.32 -4.70 -4.74
C ALA A 103 -12.75 -3.45 -5.42
N GLU A 104 -12.60 -3.50 -6.75
CA GLU A 104 -12.15 -2.41 -7.62
C GLU A 104 -12.98 -1.15 -7.39
N LYS A 105 -14.30 -1.27 -7.48
CA LYS A 105 -15.22 -0.14 -7.33
C LYS A 105 -15.02 0.59 -6.00
N ASN A 106 -14.83 -0.17 -4.92
CA ASN A 106 -14.65 0.40 -3.59
C ASN A 106 -13.24 1.00 -3.40
N LEU A 107 -12.19 0.32 -3.88
CA LEU A 107 -10.81 0.83 -3.80
C LEU A 107 -10.61 2.07 -4.68
N ARG A 108 -11.14 2.08 -5.90
CA ARG A 108 -11.17 3.26 -6.78
C ARG A 108 -11.83 4.44 -6.09
N LYS A 109 -12.99 4.23 -5.46
CA LYS A 109 -13.70 5.30 -4.72
C LYS A 109 -12.80 5.91 -3.64
N VAL A 110 -12.07 5.08 -2.90
CA VAL A 110 -11.13 5.53 -1.86
C VAL A 110 -9.94 6.28 -2.45
N ALA A 111 -9.28 5.69 -3.45
CA ALA A 111 -8.10 6.27 -4.11
C ALA A 111 -8.39 7.64 -4.75
N LEU A 112 -9.61 7.86 -5.23
CA LEU A 112 -10.04 9.11 -5.85
C LEU A 112 -10.69 10.10 -4.87
N THR A 113 -10.66 9.83 -3.56
CA THR A 113 -11.17 10.78 -2.58
C THR A 113 -10.19 11.95 -2.41
N GLU A 114 -10.66 13.17 -2.68
CA GLU A 114 -9.89 14.40 -2.53
C GLU A 114 -10.10 15.05 -1.15
N ASN A 115 -9.20 15.95 -0.76
CA ASN A 115 -9.30 16.74 0.49
C ASN A 115 -9.45 15.89 1.77
N VAL A 116 -8.78 14.75 1.79
CA VAL A 116 -8.79 13.83 2.94
C VAL A 116 -7.92 14.36 4.10
N GLY A 117 -8.36 14.09 5.33
CA GLY A 117 -7.58 14.40 6.53
C GLY A 117 -6.41 13.44 6.71
N ASP A 118 -5.52 13.76 7.65
CA ASP A 118 -4.33 12.94 7.91
C ASP A 118 -4.67 11.50 8.32
N LYS A 119 -5.83 11.29 8.94
CA LYS A 119 -6.32 9.97 9.33
C LYS A 119 -6.68 9.10 8.12
N GLU A 120 -7.17 9.72 7.05
CA GLU A 120 -7.65 9.01 5.87
C GLU A 120 -6.56 8.78 4.82
N LYS A 121 -5.49 9.59 4.82
CA LYS A 121 -4.37 9.48 3.87
C LYS A 121 -3.79 8.06 3.74
N PRO A 122 -3.58 7.28 4.83
CA PRO A 122 -3.08 5.90 4.72
C PRO A 122 -3.97 5.00 3.86
N TYR A 123 -5.29 5.15 3.93
CA TYR A 123 -6.23 4.35 3.13
C TYR A 123 -6.22 4.78 1.67
N VAL A 124 -6.18 6.10 1.40
CA VAL A 124 -6.14 6.62 0.02
C VAL A 124 -4.89 6.16 -0.70
N LYS A 125 -3.73 6.29 -0.05
CA LYS A 125 -2.44 5.95 -0.65
C LYS A 125 -2.29 4.44 -0.92
N GLU A 126 -2.74 3.59 0.01
CA GLU A 126 -2.72 2.14 -0.21
C GLU A 126 -3.76 1.71 -1.25
N ALA A 127 -4.97 2.28 -1.24
CA ALA A 127 -5.97 1.99 -2.26
C ALA A 127 -5.44 2.33 -3.66
N ALA A 128 -4.81 3.49 -3.80
CA ALA A 128 -4.18 3.90 -5.05
C ALA A 128 -3.06 2.95 -5.46
N TYR A 129 -2.21 2.52 -4.52
CA TYR A 129 -1.19 1.51 -4.81
C TYR A 129 -1.80 0.20 -5.29
N LEU A 130 -2.79 -0.36 -4.58
CA LEU A 130 -3.47 -1.60 -4.97
C LEU A 130 -4.11 -1.49 -6.36
N MET A 131 -4.77 -0.38 -6.64
CA MET A 131 -5.36 -0.09 -7.94
C MET A 131 -4.30 -0.04 -9.05
N SER A 132 -3.14 0.56 -8.79
CA SER A 132 -2.03 0.55 -9.75
C SER A 132 -1.58 -0.87 -10.07
N GLN A 133 -1.46 -1.73 -9.06
CA GLN A 133 -1.02 -3.12 -9.22
C GLN A 133 -2.04 -3.95 -10.00
N TYR A 134 -3.33 -3.76 -9.74
CA TYR A 134 -4.41 -4.45 -10.45
C TYR A 134 -4.39 -4.16 -11.96
N TYR A 135 -4.20 -2.89 -12.34
CA TYR A 135 -4.13 -2.52 -13.76
C TYR A 135 -2.78 -2.86 -14.41
N LEU A 136 -1.68 -2.89 -13.64
CA LEU A 136 -0.38 -3.33 -14.14
C LEU A 136 -0.34 -4.82 -14.44
N SER A 137 -0.86 -5.65 -13.53
CA SER A 137 -0.75 -7.10 -13.67
C SER A 137 -1.66 -7.68 -14.74
N GLY A 138 -2.83 -7.05 -14.95
CA GLY A 138 -3.87 -7.61 -15.83
C GLY A 138 -4.49 -8.91 -15.30
N GLU A 139 -4.26 -9.27 -14.03
CA GLU A 139 -4.68 -10.56 -13.47
C GLU A 139 -6.19 -10.65 -13.25
N HIS A 140 -6.82 -9.54 -12.85
CA HIS A 140 -8.24 -9.48 -12.51
C HIS A 140 -9.04 -8.52 -13.39
N PHE A 141 -8.36 -7.65 -14.13
CA PHE A 141 -8.92 -6.68 -15.06
C PHE A 141 -8.05 -6.66 -16.31
N GLU A 142 -8.55 -6.10 -17.40
CA GLU A 142 -7.70 -5.85 -18.56
C GLU A 142 -6.53 -4.94 -18.16
N GLN A 143 -5.33 -5.29 -18.62
CA GLN A 143 -4.14 -4.50 -18.37
C GLN A 143 -4.33 -3.10 -18.97
N ASP A 144 -4.19 -2.08 -18.13
CA ASP A 144 -4.31 -0.67 -18.54
C ASP A 144 -3.16 0.13 -17.93
N LYS A 145 -2.11 0.32 -18.73
CA LYS A 145 -0.90 1.04 -18.32
C LYS A 145 -1.19 2.51 -17.96
N VAL A 146 -2.19 3.12 -18.59
CA VAL A 146 -2.55 4.53 -18.35
C VAL A 146 -3.22 4.66 -16.99
N GLU A 147 -4.24 3.83 -16.70
CA GLU A 147 -4.90 3.82 -15.40
C GLU A 147 -3.95 3.39 -14.28
N ALA A 148 -3.12 2.37 -14.52
CA ALA A 148 -2.09 1.95 -13.59
C ALA A 148 -1.15 3.11 -13.19
N LYS A 149 -0.64 3.84 -14.19
CA LYS A 149 0.22 5.00 -13.96
C LYS A 149 -0.53 6.08 -13.17
N ARG A 150 -1.78 6.39 -13.54
CA ARG A 150 -2.58 7.41 -12.87
C ARG A 150 -2.74 7.10 -11.38
N PHE A 151 -3.03 5.85 -11.02
CA PHE A 151 -3.14 5.44 -9.62
C PHE A 151 -1.79 5.40 -8.90
N LEU A 152 -0.71 5.01 -9.59
CA LEU A 152 0.64 5.08 -9.02
C LEU A 152 1.03 6.53 -8.69
N ASP A 153 0.74 7.48 -9.58
CA ASP A 153 0.99 8.90 -9.37
C ASP A 153 0.22 9.43 -8.14
N ILE A 154 -1.04 8.99 -7.94
CA ILE A 154 -1.81 9.31 -6.73
C ILE A 154 -1.14 8.71 -5.49
N ALA A 155 -0.72 7.45 -5.53
CA ALA A 155 -0.08 6.80 -4.39
C ALA A 155 1.25 7.46 -4.00
N VAL A 156 2.05 7.88 -5.00
CA VAL A 156 3.27 8.68 -4.82
C VAL A 156 2.95 10.05 -4.20
N MET A 157 1.93 10.75 -4.70
CA MET A 157 1.50 12.05 -4.17
C MET A 157 1.13 11.98 -2.68
N TYR A 158 0.53 10.88 -2.23
CA TYR A 158 0.22 10.64 -0.81
C TYR A 158 1.35 9.94 -0.02
N GLY A 159 2.52 9.75 -0.62
CA GLY A 159 3.70 9.19 0.04
C GLY A 159 3.52 7.73 0.46
N GLU A 160 2.98 6.89 -0.43
CA GLU A 160 2.98 5.45 -0.22
C GLU A 160 4.39 4.89 -0.49
N PRO A 161 5.06 4.28 0.51
CA PRO A 161 6.46 3.89 0.37
C PRO A 161 6.76 2.94 -0.79
N LYS A 162 5.89 1.95 -1.07
CA LYS A 162 6.12 0.99 -2.17
C LYS A 162 6.00 1.68 -3.52
N SER A 163 5.06 2.60 -3.65
CA SER A 163 4.80 3.42 -4.83
C SER A 163 5.95 4.38 -5.10
N LEU A 164 6.49 5.00 -4.06
CA LEU A 164 7.71 5.82 -4.14
C LEU A 164 8.90 4.99 -4.61
N ALA A 165 9.09 3.78 -4.07
CA ALA A 165 10.16 2.89 -4.51
C ALA A 165 9.98 2.45 -5.98
N LEU A 166 8.78 2.04 -6.36
CA LEU A 166 8.46 1.62 -7.72
C LEU A 166 8.64 2.76 -8.72
N MET A 167 8.11 3.95 -8.43
CA MET A 167 8.31 5.13 -9.28
C MET A 167 9.78 5.53 -9.33
N GLY A 168 10.50 5.45 -8.21
CA GLY A 168 11.95 5.66 -8.16
C GLY A 168 12.70 4.71 -9.10
N GLU A 169 12.42 3.42 -9.05
CA GLU A 169 12.99 2.43 -9.97
C GLU A 169 12.70 2.77 -11.44
N ILE A 170 11.45 3.11 -11.75
CA ILE A 170 11.03 3.52 -13.09
C ILE A 170 11.80 4.76 -13.57
N LEU A 171 11.99 5.75 -12.70
CA LEU A 171 12.73 6.97 -13.03
C LEU A 171 14.25 6.72 -13.17
N LEU A 172 14.80 5.63 -12.62
CA LEU A 172 16.20 5.25 -12.85
C LEU A 172 16.42 4.50 -14.16
N TYR A 173 15.55 3.55 -14.48
CA TYR A 173 15.76 2.60 -15.58
C TYR A 173 14.89 2.88 -16.80
N GLY A 174 13.96 3.82 -16.71
CA GLY A 174 12.93 4.09 -17.71
C GLY A 174 11.70 3.19 -17.53
N ALA A 175 10.61 3.60 -18.15
CA ALA A 175 9.32 2.94 -18.01
C ALA A 175 8.94 2.01 -19.16
N GLU A 176 9.81 1.77 -20.14
CA GLU A 176 9.41 1.09 -21.39
C GLU A 176 8.72 -0.26 -21.13
N SER A 177 9.24 -1.04 -20.19
CA SER A 177 8.67 -2.34 -19.78
C SER A 177 7.39 -2.23 -18.93
N VAL A 178 7.14 -1.09 -18.28
CA VAL A 178 6.03 -0.88 -17.34
C VAL A 178 4.93 -0.01 -17.96
N PHE A 179 5.27 1.22 -18.33
CA PHE A 179 4.36 2.24 -18.87
C PHE A 179 4.68 2.69 -20.30
N GLY A 180 5.66 2.10 -20.99
CA GLY A 180 6.08 2.57 -22.30
C GLY A 180 6.86 3.88 -22.21
N ASP A 181 6.53 4.85 -23.05
CA ASP A 181 7.16 6.18 -23.13
C ASP A 181 6.51 7.23 -22.21
N MET A 182 5.54 6.84 -21.38
CA MET A 182 4.79 7.76 -20.51
C MET A 182 5.61 8.38 -19.37
N VAL A 183 6.79 7.85 -19.07
CA VAL A 183 7.68 8.35 -18.02
C VAL A 183 9.11 8.30 -18.51
N GLU A 184 9.72 9.47 -18.61
CA GLU A 184 11.14 9.61 -18.91
C GLU A 184 12.00 9.40 -17.65
N PRO A 185 13.21 8.86 -17.78
CA PRO A 185 14.15 8.77 -16.67
C PRO A 185 14.46 10.15 -16.06
N ASP A 186 14.48 10.23 -14.73
CA ASP A 186 14.85 11.41 -13.94
C ASP A 186 15.60 10.94 -12.69
N ILE A 187 16.92 10.82 -12.81
CA ILE A 187 17.77 10.27 -11.74
C ILE A 187 17.67 11.09 -10.44
N PRO A 188 17.78 12.44 -10.46
CA PRO A 188 17.61 13.23 -9.24
C PRO A 188 16.29 12.95 -8.51
N LYS A 189 15.17 12.93 -9.25
CA LYS A 189 13.85 12.66 -8.67
C LYS A 189 13.70 11.23 -8.19
N ALA A 190 14.29 10.27 -8.90
CA ALA A 190 14.32 8.88 -8.46
C ALA A 190 15.02 8.71 -7.10
N MET A 191 16.16 9.38 -6.93
CA MET A 191 16.93 9.35 -5.69
C MET A 191 16.14 9.95 -4.52
N GLU A 192 15.41 11.04 -4.77
CA GLU A 192 14.50 11.64 -3.79
C GLU A 192 13.41 10.64 -3.37
N TYR A 193 12.69 10.04 -4.31
CA TYR A 193 11.62 9.09 -4.02
C TYR A 193 12.11 7.84 -3.28
N LEU A 194 13.26 7.29 -3.70
CA LEU A 194 13.87 6.14 -3.04
C LEU A 194 14.34 6.50 -1.63
N GLY A 195 14.89 7.70 -1.42
CA GLY A 195 15.25 8.22 -0.10
C GLY A 195 14.05 8.25 0.85
N ILE A 196 12.93 8.84 0.43
CA ILE A 196 11.70 8.92 1.24
C ILE A 196 11.16 7.51 1.55
N SER A 197 11.22 6.60 0.58
CA SER A 197 10.79 5.20 0.76
C SER A 197 11.63 4.47 1.82
N ILE A 198 12.95 4.65 1.80
CA ILE A 198 13.88 4.07 2.77
C ILE A 198 13.67 4.64 4.17
N GLU A 199 13.51 5.96 4.29
CA GLU A 199 13.23 6.63 5.57
C GLU A 199 11.90 6.15 6.19
N SER A 200 10.96 5.71 5.35
CA SER A 200 9.70 5.09 5.77
C SER A 200 9.85 3.62 6.21
N GLY A 201 11.07 3.07 6.20
CA GLY A 201 11.38 1.69 6.60
C GLY A 201 11.17 0.64 5.51
N LEU A 202 11.02 1.04 4.23
CA LEU A 202 10.90 0.07 3.13
C LEU A 202 12.29 -0.34 2.63
N GLU A 203 12.71 -1.56 2.97
CA GLU A 203 14.02 -2.11 2.58
C GLU A 203 14.22 -2.17 1.06
N GLY A 204 13.16 -2.40 0.30
CA GLY A 204 13.22 -2.49 -1.17
C GLY A 204 13.76 -1.23 -1.85
N GLY A 205 13.53 -0.04 -1.28
CA GLY A 205 14.09 1.20 -1.81
C GLY A 205 15.63 1.23 -1.72
N ALA A 206 16.20 0.72 -0.63
CA ALA A 206 17.65 0.66 -0.45
C ALA A 206 18.27 -0.36 -1.41
N GLU A 207 17.61 -1.50 -1.61
CA GLU A 207 18.03 -2.51 -2.57
C GLU A 207 18.10 -1.95 -4.00
N ILE A 208 17.08 -1.20 -4.43
CA ILE A 208 17.05 -0.55 -5.75
C ILE A 208 18.23 0.41 -5.91
N LEU A 209 18.50 1.27 -4.92
CA LEU A 209 19.62 2.21 -4.97
C LEU A 209 20.98 1.50 -5.04
N VAL A 210 21.16 0.46 -4.24
CA VAL A 210 22.40 -0.34 -4.28
C VAL A 210 22.59 -0.96 -5.66
N LYS A 211 21.54 -1.60 -6.21
CA LYS A 211 21.58 -2.19 -7.56
C LYS A 211 21.92 -1.15 -8.64
N PHE A 212 21.33 0.05 -8.55
CA PHE A 212 21.61 1.14 -9.48
C PHE A 212 23.06 1.59 -9.43
N HIS A 213 23.57 1.89 -8.23
CA HIS A 213 24.95 2.36 -8.08
C HIS A 213 25.98 1.29 -8.47
N LEU A 214 25.71 0.02 -8.21
CA LEU A 214 26.55 -1.09 -8.69
C LEU A 214 26.58 -1.14 -10.22
N LYS A 215 25.42 -1.06 -10.87
CA LYS A 215 25.32 -1.05 -12.34
C LYS A 215 26.06 0.14 -12.95
N GLU A 216 25.93 1.33 -12.37
CA GLU A 216 26.65 2.52 -12.83
C GLU A 216 28.16 2.41 -12.59
N ALA A 217 28.58 1.83 -11.47
CA ALA A 217 29.99 1.58 -11.20
C ALA A 217 30.62 0.64 -12.24
N PHE A 218 29.93 -0.46 -12.61
CA PHE A 218 30.35 -1.33 -13.72
C PHE A 218 30.38 -0.61 -15.07
N ARG A 219 29.37 0.22 -15.36
CA ARG A 219 29.33 0.99 -16.61
C ARG A 219 30.50 1.95 -16.72
N LEU A 220 30.91 2.57 -15.60
CA LEU A 220 32.03 3.51 -15.56
C LEU A 220 33.38 2.81 -15.55
N SER A 221 33.54 1.66 -14.88
CA SER A 221 34.80 0.89 -14.86
C SER A 221 35.27 0.56 -16.27
N SER A 222 34.36 0.05 -17.10
CA SER A 222 34.65 -0.29 -18.50
C SER A 222 35.16 0.87 -19.37
N LYS A 223 35.03 2.12 -18.89
CA LYS A 223 35.48 3.34 -19.57
C LYS A 223 36.75 3.93 -18.96
N MET A 224 37.31 3.33 -17.91
CA MET A 224 38.52 3.85 -17.25
C MET A 224 39.76 3.57 -18.11
N SER A 225 40.65 4.56 -18.18
CA SER A 225 41.90 4.45 -18.95
C SER A 225 42.94 3.54 -18.28
N ASP A 226 42.90 3.43 -16.96
CA ASP A 226 43.75 2.50 -16.20
C ASP A 226 43.09 1.12 -16.16
N LYS A 227 43.57 0.24 -17.04
CA LYS A 227 43.05 -1.12 -17.17
C LYS A 227 43.22 -1.95 -15.90
N VAL A 228 44.34 -1.77 -15.18
CA VAL A 228 44.61 -2.55 -13.95
C VAL A 228 43.62 -2.16 -12.86
N PHE A 229 43.35 -0.87 -12.72
CA PHE A 229 42.35 -0.37 -11.79
C PHE A 229 40.92 -0.78 -12.19
N SER A 230 40.60 -0.70 -13.48
CA SER A 230 39.31 -1.16 -14.02
C SER A 230 39.05 -2.64 -13.71
N ASP A 231 40.00 -3.52 -14.05
CA ASP A 231 39.89 -4.97 -13.85
C ASP A 231 39.73 -5.31 -12.35
N MET A 232 40.44 -4.58 -11.47
CA MET A 232 40.30 -4.71 -10.03
C MET A 232 38.89 -4.30 -9.55
N VAL A 233 38.36 -3.17 -10.01
CA VAL A 233 37.02 -2.69 -9.66
C VAL A 233 35.96 -3.68 -10.14
N GLU A 234 36.03 -4.15 -11.38
CA GLU A 234 35.09 -5.14 -11.93
C GLU A 234 35.11 -6.46 -11.16
N SER A 235 36.30 -6.96 -10.79
CA SER A 235 36.44 -8.15 -9.96
C SER A 235 35.77 -7.98 -8.59
N LYS A 236 36.01 -6.84 -7.91
CA LYS A 236 35.42 -6.56 -6.59
C LYS A 236 33.91 -6.39 -6.66
N LEU A 237 33.40 -5.65 -7.66
CA LEU A 237 31.97 -5.46 -7.86
C LEU A 237 31.27 -6.78 -8.19
N SER A 238 31.90 -7.66 -8.98
CA SER A 238 31.34 -8.98 -9.31
C SER A 238 31.14 -9.82 -8.06
N HIS A 239 32.09 -9.82 -7.13
CA HIS A 239 31.93 -10.53 -5.85
C HIS A 239 30.78 -10.01 -4.97
N ILE A 240 30.40 -8.74 -5.10
CA ILE A 240 29.27 -8.12 -4.38
C ILE A 240 27.96 -8.43 -5.09
N ALA A 241 27.91 -8.31 -6.42
CA ALA A 241 26.71 -8.51 -7.22
C ALA A 241 26.14 -9.95 -7.11
N TRP A 242 26.99 -10.96 -6.91
CA TRP A 242 26.55 -12.34 -6.67
C TRP A 242 25.90 -12.59 -5.30
N ARG A 243 26.01 -11.63 -4.37
CA ARG A 243 25.49 -11.74 -3.00
C ARG A 243 24.20 -10.92 -2.77
N LEU A 244 23.76 -10.19 -3.78
CA LEU A 244 22.52 -9.39 -3.80
C LEU A 244 21.56 -10.00 -4.82
#